data_AF-A0A2H9LSU8-F1
#
_entry.id   AF-A0A2H9LSU8-F1
#
_cell.length_a   1.000
_cell.length_b   1.000
_cell.length_c   1.000
_cell.angle_alpha   90.00
_cell.angle_beta   90.00
_cell.angle_gamma   90.00
#
_symmetry.space_group_name_H-M   'P 1'
#
loop_
_entity.id
_entity.type
_entity.pdbx_description
1 polymer ?
#
loop_
_entity_poly.entity_id
_entity_poly.type
_entity_poly.pdbx_seq_one_letter_code
_entity_poly.pdbx_strand_id
1 'polypeptide(L)'
;MVRSQSFEKILEIKKKKFVEVVHNICKRRDLPIPYINFDGCPDEDENQLAHYHPDTNTICVSEKQLNQITDLEEVAVHEVTHILVSGHGSDFGSQEEINSITSFNPPAGTVFIDGGRRIEEETSKKPKKSKIDKLMCNYHLCRKKRKLTKCKYCGSYYCKEHVKPYKPYLFRQESNLKHKTGHPCILYAQYLTKKDKEDKEKYHEVLDNILKKKKKQIYVEEPVYPIIENKIKPKEEENPEELLKEIEEDKPKKSPFVIKIKKKTFILIVLIILIILIFWIAFYRCNYL
;
A
#
# COMPACT_ATOMS: atom_id res chain seq x y z
N MET A 1 23.01 -25.24 -28.96
CA MET A 1 22.57 -23.85 -29.21
C MET A 1 23.72 -22.92 -28.86
N VAL A 2 24.16 -22.07 -29.79
CA VAL A 2 25.20 -21.06 -29.52
C VAL A 2 24.53 -19.90 -28.78
N ARG A 3 24.93 -19.62 -27.53
CA ARG A 3 24.47 -18.44 -26.79
C ARG A 3 25.01 -17.20 -27.50
N SER A 4 24.17 -16.17 -27.68
CA SER A 4 24.65 -14.91 -28.26
C SER A 4 25.53 -14.18 -27.24
N GLN A 5 26.58 -13.48 -27.72
CA GLN A 5 27.41 -12.62 -26.86
C GLN A 5 26.58 -11.58 -26.08
N SER A 6 25.45 -11.14 -26.66
CA SER A 6 24.51 -10.24 -25.99
C SER A 6 23.85 -10.86 -24.76
N PHE A 7 23.56 -12.17 -24.79
CA PHE A 7 22.93 -12.87 -23.69
C PHE A 7 23.90 -13.00 -22.50
N GLU A 8 25.15 -13.37 -22.75
CA GLU A 8 26.20 -13.46 -21.73
C GLU A 8 26.42 -12.10 -21.04
N LYS A 9 26.45 -11.02 -21.82
CA LYS A 9 26.59 -9.66 -21.28
C LYS A 9 25.40 -9.26 -20.39
N ILE A 10 24.17 -9.61 -20.76
CA ILE A 10 22.99 -9.35 -19.93
C ILE A 10 23.08 -10.13 -18.62
N LEU A 11 23.46 -11.40 -18.69
CA LEU A 11 23.61 -12.28 -17.53
C LEU A 11 24.67 -11.72 -16.55
N GLU A 12 25.82 -11.28 -17.05
CA GLU A 12 26.87 -10.64 -16.23
C GLU A 12 26.37 -9.37 -15.54
N ILE A 13 25.62 -8.53 -16.24
CA ILE A 13 25.01 -7.32 -15.65
C ILE A 13 24.04 -7.70 -14.53
N LYS A 14 23.20 -8.73 -14.75
CA LYS A 14 22.28 -9.23 -13.73
C LYS A 14 23.03 -9.78 -12.50
N LYS A 15 24.06 -10.61 -12.70
CA LYS A 15 24.91 -11.16 -11.61
C LYS A 15 25.54 -10.02 -10.80
N LYS A 16 26.16 -9.05 -11.48
CA LYS A 16 26.79 -7.88 -10.84
C LYS A 16 25.78 -7.05 -10.04
N LYS A 17 24.60 -6.79 -10.61
CA LYS A 17 23.54 -6.03 -9.94
C LYS A 17 23.00 -6.76 -8.70
N PHE A 18 22.81 -8.07 -8.77
CA PHE A 18 22.36 -8.88 -7.64
C PHE A 18 23.38 -8.81 -6.48
N VAL A 19 24.67 -9.00 -6.77
CA VAL A 19 25.76 -8.87 -5.79
C VAL A 19 25.79 -7.49 -5.16
N GLU A 20 25.65 -6.43 -5.97
CA GLU A 20 25.64 -5.04 -5.50
C GLU A 20 24.50 -4.78 -4.51
N VAL A 21 23.29 -5.26 -4.81
CA VAL A 21 22.11 -5.10 -3.93
C VAL A 21 22.34 -5.80 -2.59
N VAL A 22 22.76 -7.07 -2.62
CA VAL A 22 23.03 -7.86 -1.41
C VAL A 22 24.10 -7.18 -0.55
N HIS A 23 25.22 -6.78 -1.14
CA HIS A 23 26.30 -6.09 -0.44
C HIS A 23 25.85 -4.76 0.18
N ASN A 24 25.06 -3.97 -0.55
CA ASN A 24 24.58 -2.68 -0.07
C ASN A 24 23.67 -2.83 1.15
N ILE A 25 22.74 -3.79 1.12
CA ILE A 25 21.85 -4.08 2.26
C ILE A 25 22.69 -4.56 3.45
N CYS A 26 23.56 -5.55 3.25
CA CYS A 26 24.36 -6.12 4.34
C CYS A 26 25.26 -5.05 4.98
N LYS A 27 25.93 -4.23 4.17
CA LYS A 27 26.79 -3.15 4.67
C LYS A 27 26.02 -2.09 5.44
N ARG A 28 24.85 -1.65 4.96
CA ARG A 28 24.05 -0.61 5.62
C ARG A 28 23.38 -1.10 6.91
N ARG A 29 23.12 -2.41 6.99
CA ARG A 29 22.48 -3.04 8.16
C ARG A 29 23.45 -3.74 9.10
N ASP A 30 24.75 -3.66 8.83
CA ASP A 30 25.81 -4.33 9.59
C ASP A 30 25.58 -5.85 9.71
N LEU A 31 25.22 -6.48 8.59
CA LEU A 31 24.97 -7.93 8.48
C LEU A 31 26.19 -8.65 7.89
N PRO A 32 26.40 -9.93 8.22
CA PRO A 32 27.41 -10.74 7.56
C PRO A 32 27.09 -10.86 6.06
N ILE A 33 28.06 -10.55 5.20
CA ILE A 33 27.90 -10.63 3.75
C ILE A 33 27.87 -12.11 3.34
N PRO A 34 26.79 -12.61 2.72
CA PRO A 34 26.71 -13.99 2.28
C PRO A 34 27.54 -14.23 1.01
N TYR A 35 27.98 -15.46 0.81
CA TYR A 35 28.50 -15.90 -0.48
C TYR A 35 27.34 -16.03 -1.48
N ILE A 36 27.55 -15.66 -2.74
CA ILE A 36 26.51 -15.73 -3.79
C ILE A 36 26.94 -16.78 -4.81
N ASN A 37 26.20 -17.88 -4.88
CA ASN A 37 26.44 -19.00 -5.78
C ASN A 37 25.52 -18.90 -7.00
N PHE A 38 26.10 -18.73 -8.19
CA PHE A 38 25.36 -18.67 -9.46
C PHE A 38 25.34 -19.99 -10.25
N ASP A 39 26.08 -21.00 -9.77
CA ASP A 39 26.16 -22.32 -10.42
C ASP A 39 24.96 -23.22 -10.03
N GLY A 40 24.19 -22.77 -9.04
CA GLY A 40 23.07 -23.46 -8.45
C GLY A 40 23.46 -24.51 -7.42
N CYS A 41 22.46 -25.18 -6.85
CA CYS A 41 22.68 -26.20 -5.81
C CYS A 41 21.63 -27.32 -5.86
N PRO A 42 21.87 -28.46 -5.17
CA PRO A 42 20.96 -29.61 -5.20
C PRO A 42 19.55 -29.34 -4.65
N ASP A 43 19.43 -28.35 -3.76
CA ASP A 43 18.16 -27.98 -3.12
C ASP A 43 17.33 -26.98 -3.96
N GLU A 44 17.71 -26.71 -5.21
CA GLU A 44 16.96 -25.83 -6.09
C GLU A 44 15.58 -26.40 -6.44
N ASP A 45 14.53 -25.65 -6.10
CA ASP A 45 13.16 -25.87 -6.56
C ASP A 45 12.87 -25.01 -7.81
N GLU A 46 12.26 -25.61 -8.83
CA GLU A 46 11.87 -24.92 -10.08
C GLU A 46 10.86 -23.78 -9.83
N ASN A 47 10.14 -23.80 -8.70
CA ASN A 47 9.18 -22.77 -8.30
C ASN A 47 9.80 -21.63 -7.50
N GLN A 48 11.07 -21.74 -7.12
CA GLN A 48 11.79 -20.70 -6.40
C GLN A 48 12.72 -19.96 -7.37
N LEU A 49 12.86 -18.65 -7.19
CA LEU A 49 13.78 -17.83 -8.00
C LEU A 49 15.18 -17.77 -7.39
N ALA A 50 15.27 -17.95 -6.08
CA ALA A 50 16.49 -17.99 -5.28
C ALA A 50 16.14 -18.65 -3.94
N HIS A 51 17.16 -19.05 -3.18
CA HIS A 51 16.99 -19.41 -1.78
C HIS A 51 18.29 -19.18 -0.98
N TYR A 52 18.15 -19.10 0.34
CA TYR A 52 19.24 -18.89 1.27
C TYR A 52 19.55 -20.13 2.12
N HIS A 53 20.83 -20.49 2.21
CA HIS A 53 21.35 -21.53 3.09
C HIS A 53 21.94 -20.89 4.36
N PRO A 54 21.28 -21.03 5.53
CA PRO A 54 21.75 -20.43 6.77
C PRO A 54 23.06 -21.04 7.27
N ASP A 55 23.27 -22.33 7.04
CA ASP A 55 24.44 -23.07 7.56
C ASP A 55 25.76 -22.62 6.91
N THR A 56 25.71 -22.27 5.63
CA THR A 56 26.89 -21.84 4.85
C THR A 56 26.89 -20.34 4.56
N ASN A 57 25.89 -19.60 5.08
CA ASN A 57 25.64 -18.20 4.77
C ASN A 57 25.75 -17.92 3.25
N THR A 58 25.04 -18.71 2.45
CA THR A 58 25.13 -18.68 0.98
C THR A 58 23.75 -18.43 0.37
N ILE A 59 23.66 -17.52 -0.59
CA ILE A 59 22.47 -17.32 -1.44
C ILE A 59 22.72 -18.02 -2.77
N CYS A 60 21.83 -18.93 -3.16
CA CYS A 60 21.89 -19.67 -4.41
C CYS A 60 20.90 -19.10 -5.42
N VAL A 61 21.37 -18.78 -6.63
CA VAL A 61 20.55 -18.29 -7.75
C VAL A 61 21.09 -18.86 -9.06
N SER A 62 20.49 -19.92 -9.59
CA SER A 62 20.93 -20.49 -10.87
C SER A 62 20.88 -19.47 -12.01
N GLU A 63 21.70 -19.67 -13.05
CA GLU A 63 21.62 -18.88 -14.28
C GLU A 63 20.22 -18.95 -14.92
N LYS A 64 19.52 -20.08 -14.79
CA LYS A 64 18.17 -20.25 -15.35
C LYS A 64 17.17 -19.33 -14.63
N GLN A 65 17.17 -19.36 -13.30
CA GLN A 65 16.32 -18.50 -12.49
C GLN A 65 16.68 -17.03 -12.71
N LEU A 66 17.97 -16.67 -12.72
CA LEU A 66 18.43 -15.30 -12.95
C LEU A 66 17.90 -14.69 -14.26
N ASN A 67 17.74 -15.52 -15.29
CA ASN A 67 17.14 -15.07 -16.56
C ASN A 67 15.63 -14.82 -16.45
N GLN A 68 14.91 -15.62 -15.65
CA GLN A 68 13.47 -15.49 -15.42
C GLN A 68 13.12 -14.33 -14.49
N ILE A 69 14.03 -13.91 -13.60
CA ILE A 69 13.79 -12.81 -12.68
C ILE A 69 13.58 -11.50 -13.45
N THR A 70 12.41 -10.90 -13.26
CA THR A 70 12.02 -9.57 -13.76
C THR A 70 12.48 -8.46 -12.81
N ASP A 71 12.33 -8.67 -11.49
CA ASP A 71 12.76 -7.74 -10.45
C ASP A 71 13.87 -8.37 -9.58
N LEU A 72 15.12 -8.08 -9.96
CA LEU A 72 16.30 -8.58 -9.25
C LEU A 72 16.44 -7.99 -7.85
N GLU A 73 15.95 -6.77 -7.63
CA GLU A 73 16.10 -6.10 -6.34
C GLU A 73 15.15 -6.71 -5.32
N GLU A 74 13.91 -7.01 -5.71
CA GLU A 74 12.93 -7.69 -4.87
C GLU A 74 13.43 -9.06 -4.41
N VAL A 75 13.91 -9.91 -5.34
CA VAL A 75 14.43 -11.24 -5.00
C VAL A 75 15.67 -11.15 -4.10
N ALA A 76 16.62 -10.25 -4.40
CA ALA A 76 17.80 -10.07 -3.54
C ALA A 76 17.44 -9.59 -2.13
N VAL A 77 16.46 -8.69 -2.01
CA VAL A 77 15.93 -8.21 -0.73
C VAL A 77 15.27 -9.34 0.06
N HIS A 78 14.48 -10.18 -0.61
CA HIS A 78 13.84 -11.35 -0.01
C HIS A 78 14.89 -12.31 0.59
N GLU A 79 15.89 -12.70 -0.18
CA GLU A 79 16.92 -13.65 0.27
C GLU A 79 17.79 -13.08 1.40
N VAL A 80 18.14 -11.80 1.34
CA VAL A 80 18.88 -11.14 2.44
C VAL A 80 18.05 -11.05 3.71
N THR A 81 16.72 -11.00 3.60
CA THR A 81 15.82 -11.03 4.76
C THR A 81 15.92 -12.36 5.51
N HIS A 82 16.19 -13.46 4.81
CA HIS A 82 16.39 -14.77 5.45
C HIS A 82 17.63 -14.86 6.33
N ILE A 83 18.62 -13.97 6.18
CA ILE A 83 19.77 -13.83 7.10
C ILE A 83 19.28 -13.43 8.51
N LEU A 84 18.23 -12.61 8.59
CA LEU A 84 17.67 -12.12 9.85
C LEU A 84 16.51 -13.00 10.36
N VAL A 85 15.71 -13.54 9.45
CA VAL A 85 14.48 -14.27 9.77
C VAL A 85 14.35 -15.52 8.91
N SER A 86 14.53 -16.70 9.51
CA SER A 86 14.59 -17.98 8.77
C SER A 86 13.28 -18.40 8.09
N GLY A 87 12.15 -17.73 8.33
CA GLY A 87 10.86 -18.07 7.71
C GLY A 87 9.93 -16.86 7.56
N HIS A 88 8.83 -17.04 6.82
CA HIS A 88 7.88 -15.97 6.47
C HIS A 88 6.87 -15.62 7.57
N GLY A 89 7.33 -15.48 8.81
CA GLY A 89 6.50 -15.10 9.96
C GLY A 89 6.05 -13.63 9.93
N SER A 90 5.41 -13.17 11.01
CA SER A 90 4.91 -11.78 11.14
C SER A 90 5.99 -10.72 10.93
N ASP A 91 7.22 -11.04 11.29
CA ASP A 91 8.33 -10.09 11.29
C ASP A 91 9.02 -10.02 9.92
N PHE A 92 8.84 -11.04 9.06
CA PHE A 92 9.50 -11.14 7.77
C PHE A 92 9.17 -9.94 6.87
N GLY A 93 7.89 -9.65 6.65
CA GLY A 93 7.47 -8.54 5.80
C GLY A 93 7.97 -7.17 6.29
N SER A 94 8.11 -7.00 7.61
CA SER A 94 8.68 -5.76 8.17
C SER A 94 10.18 -5.64 7.92
N GLN A 95 10.91 -6.75 7.98
CA GLN A 95 12.35 -6.77 7.68
C GLN A 95 12.63 -6.64 6.19
N GLU A 96 11.79 -7.24 5.35
CA GLU A 96 11.82 -7.13 3.90
C GLU A 96 11.57 -5.68 3.45
N GLU A 97 10.56 -5.00 4.01
CA GLU A 97 10.31 -3.58 3.76
C GLU A 97 11.52 -2.70 4.16
N ILE A 98 12.11 -2.95 5.33
CA ILE A 98 13.33 -2.24 5.78
C ILE A 98 14.48 -2.50 4.80
N ASN A 99 14.68 -3.74 4.36
CA ASN A 99 15.72 -4.11 3.40
C ASN A 99 15.51 -3.45 2.03
N SER A 100 14.27 -3.38 1.55
CA SER A 100 13.88 -2.69 0.31
C SER A 100 14.20 -1.19 0.36
N ILE A 101 13.87 -0.52 1.48
CA ILE A 101 14.23 0.90 1.66
C ILE A 101 15.76 1.06 1.73
N THR A 102 16.45 0.09 2.33
CA THR A 102 17.90 0.13 2.51
C THR A 102 18.67 -0.14 1.22
N SER A 103 18.14 -0.91 0.29
CA SER A 103 18.77 -1.17 -1.02
C SER A 103 18.68 0.02 -1.97
N PHE A 104 17.74 0.94 -1.72
CA PHE A 104 17.52 2.10 -2.59
C PHE A 104 18.79 2.97 -2.66
N ASN A 105 19.33 3.08 -3.88
CA ASN A 105 20.39 3.99 -4.25
C ASN A 105 19.81 5.10 -5.12
N PRO A 106 19.55 6.29 -4.56
CA PRO A 106 18.98 7.37 -5.34
C PRO A 106 19.95 7.77 -6.46
N PRO A 107 19.46 8.09 -7.68
CA PRO A 107 20.32 8.55 -8.76
C PRO A 107 21.04 9.82 -8.36
N ALA A 108 22.26 10.00 -8.89
CA ALA A 108 23.08 11.17 -8.59
C ALA A 108 22.29 12.48 -8.79
N GLY A 109 22.39 13.39 -7.84
CA GLY A 109 21.64 14.66 -7.84
C GLY A 109 20.26 14.61 -7.16
N THR A 110 19.80 13.45 -6.69
CA THR A 110 18.58 13.36 -5.88
C THR A 110 18.86 13.88 -4.47
N VAL A 111 18.14 14.92 -4.06
CA VAL A 111 18.17 15.43 -2.69
C VAL A 111 17.23 14.58 -1.83
N PHE A 112 17.79 13.71 -0.99
CA PHE A 112 17.01 12.96 -0.01
C PHE A 112 16.67 13.87 1.17
N ILE A 113 15.42 14.36 1.21
CA ILE A 113 14.89 15.05 2.38
C ILE A 113 14.39 13.96 3.33
N ASP A 114 15.32 13.31 4.05
CA ASP A 114 14.94 12.51 5.21
C ASP A 114 14.22 13.45 6.18
N GLY A 115 13.03 13.07 6.65
CA GLY A 115 12.04 13.93 7.32
C GLY A 115 12.45 14.45 8.70
N GLY A 116 13.71 14.83 8.90
CA GLY A 116 14.27 15.34 10.14
C GLY A 116 14.93 14.27 11.01
N ARG A 117 15.04 13.01 10.55
CA ARG A 117 15.96 12.05 11.17
C ARG A 117 17.37 12.35 10.68
N ARG A 118 18.01 13.29 11.36
CA ARG A 118 19.47 13.34 11.32
C ARG A 118 19.94 11.97 11.82
N ILE A 119 20.68 11.26 10.97
CA ILE A 119 21.56 10.17 11.38
C ILE A 119 22.29 10.68 12.62
N GLU A 120 22.04 10.04 13.75
CA GLU A 120 22.61 10.40 15.04
C GLU A 120 24.08 10.01 15.05
N GLU A 121 24.90 10.75 14.31
CA GLU A 121 26.29 10.93 14.69
C GLU A 121 26.41 12.30 15.37
N GLU A 122 26.48 12.22 16.70
CA GLU A 122 27.12 13.20 17.58
C GLU A 122 26.53 14.61 17.59
N THR A 123 25.44 14.78 18.35
CA THR A 123 25.42 15.62 19.58
C THR A 123 23.97 15.87 19.98
N SER A 124 23.60 15.28 21.10
CA SER A 124 22.29 15.29 21.77
C SER A 124 21.81 16.68 22.21
N LYS A 125 21.59 17.60 21.28
CA LYS A 125 20.77 18.79 21.58
C LYS A 125 19.31 18.39 21.43
N LYS A 126 18.69 17.97 22.54
CA LYS A 126 17.23 17.77 22.66
C LYS A 126 16.52 18.87 21.85
N PRO A 127 15.62 18.53 20.91
CA PRO A 127 14.95 19.52 20.10
C PRO A 127 14.28 20.53 21.03
N LYS A 128 14.68 21.81 20.92
CA LYS A 128 14.10 22.89 21.71
C LYS A 128 12.61 22.87 21.45
N LYS A 129 11.81 22.50 22.46
CA LYS A 129 10.34 22.53 22.39
C LYS A 129 9.96 23.94 21.95
N SER A 130 9.48 24.10 20.72
CA SER A 130 9.00 25.39 20.24
C SER A 130 7.86 25.81 21.16
N LYS A 131 7.96 27.02 21.74
CA LYS A 131 6.89 27.54 22.60
C LYS A 131 5.65 27.70 21.73
N ILE A 132 4.56 27.04 22.11
CA ILE A 132 3.27 27.17 21.42
C ILE A 132 2.80 28.61 21.58
N ASP A 133 2.61 29.31 20.45
CA ASP A 133 2.04 30.65 20.45
C ASP A 133 0.58 30.61 20.93
N LYS A 134 0.30 31.35 22.01
CA LYS A 134 -1.04 31.44 22.63
C LYS A 134 -1.85 32.62 22.10
N LEU A 135 -1.26 33.48 21.28
CA LEU A 135 -1.86 34.72 20.80
C LEU A 135 -2.41 34.59 19.38
N MET A 136 -1.96 33.58 18.63
CA MET A 136 -2.34 33.37 17.24
C MET A 136 -2.86 31.95 16.98
N CYS A 137 -3.79 31.84 16.03
CA CYS A 137 -4.25 30.54 15.55
C CYS A 137 -3.08 29.72 14.99
N ASN A 138 -2.82 28.55 15.54
CA ASN A 138 -1.75 27.63 15.12
C ASN A 138 -2.01 26.95 13.76
N TYR A 139 -3.14 27.23 13.09
CA TYR A 139 -3.37 26.74 11.73
C TYR A 139 -2.55 27.58 10.72
N HIS A 140 -1.70 26.90 9.94
CA HIS A 140 -0.67 27.52 9.10
C HIS A 140 -1.18 28.62 8.14
N LEU A 141 -2.42 28.52 7.63
CA LEU A 141 -3.02 29.52 6.73
C LEU A 141 -3.89 30.57 7.42
N CYS A 142 -4.23 30.39 8.71
CA CYS A 142 -5.17 31.29 9.37
C CYS A 142 -4.44 32.47 10.02
N ARG A 143 -3.50 32.21 10.94
CA ARG A 143 -2.73 33.22 11.71
C ARG A 143 -3.55 34.36 12.36
N LYS A 144 -4.90 34.29 12.40
CA LYS A 144 -5.77 35.32 12.99
C LYS A 144 -5.58 35.39 14.52
N LYS A 145 -5.47 36.60 15.06
CA LYS A 145 -5.47 36.93 16.51
C LYS A 145 -6.91 37.14 16.99
N ARG A 146 -7.64 36.06 17.30
CA ARG A 146 -9.05 36.10 17.75
C ARG A 146 -9.22 35.24 19.00
N LYS A 147 -10.44 35.13 19.56
CA LYS A 147 -10.75 34.19 20.66
C LYS A 147 -10.31 32.77 20.29
N LEU A 148 -9.19 32.31 20.87
CA LEU A 148 -8.62 30.99 20.62
C LEU A 148 -9.16 29.96 21.61
N THR A 149 -9.27 28.73 21.16
CA THR A 149 -9.65 27.56 21.96
C THR A 149 -8.54 26.52 21.86
N LYS A 150 -8.16 25.94 23.00
CA LYS A 150 -7.15 24.89 23.08
C LYS A 150 -7.73 23.57 22.58
N CYS A 151 -7.06 22.90 21.64
CA CYS A 151 -7.44 21.56 21.20
C CYS A 151 -7.20 20.55 22.33
N LYS A 152 -8.18 19.67 22.60
CA LYS A 152 -8.09 18.63 23.63
C LYS A 152 -7.01 17.58 23.36
N TYR A 153 -6.64 17.39 22.09
CA TYR A 153 -5.69 16.35 21.68
C TYR A 153 -4.26 16.90 21.56
N CYS A 154 -4.00 17.84 20.63
CA CYS A 154 -2.65 18.37 20.41
C CYS A 154 -2.22 19.50 21.36
N GLY A 155 -3.14 20.09 22.14
CA GLY A 155 -2.83 21.18 23.07
C GLY A 155 -2.52 22.53 22.43
N SER A 156 -2.54 22.65 21.11
CA SER A 156 -2.38 23.91 20.37
C SER A 156 -3.66 24.78 20.39
N TYR A 157 -3.53 26.07 20.06
CA TYR A 157 -4.61 27.05 20.13
C TYR A 157 -5.14 27.42 18.73
N TYR A 158 -6.47 27.37 18.54
CA TYR A 158 -7.10 27.60 17.24
C TYR A 158 -8.32 28.51 17.36
N CYS A 159 -8.65 29.25 16.29
CA CYS A 159 -9.90 30.00 16.22
C CYS A 159 -11.10 29.07 16.00
N LYS A 160 -12.33 29.60 16.14
CA LYS A 160 -13.59 28.83 15.98
C LYS A 160 -13.67 28.02 14.68
N GLU A 161 -13.13 28.55 13.58
CA GLU A 161 -13.12 27.91 12.26
C GLU A 161 -12.17 26.68 12.20
N HIS A 162 -11.10 26.69 13.00
CA HIS A 162 -10.01 25.70 12.93
C HIS A 162 -9.86 24.83 14.19
N VAL A 163 -10.73 24.98 15.19
CA VAL A 163 -10.63 24.22 16.45
C VAL A 163 -10.94 22.74 16.30
N LYS A 164 -11.76 22.36 15.31
CA LYS A 164 -12.17 20.98 15.10
C LYS A 164 -11.00 20.15 14.57
N PRO A 165 -10.52 19.11 15.28
CA PRO A 165 -9.44 18.27 14.79
C PRO A 165 -9.93 17.33 13.67
N TYR A 166 -9.05 17.01 12.71
CA TYR A 166 -9.28 15.98 11.70
C TYR A 166 -8.04 15.10 11.50
N LYS A 167 -8.25 13.88 10.98
CA LYS A 167 -7.17 12.92 10.66
C LYS A 167 -6.39 13.43 9.43
N PRO A 168 -5.07 13.63 9.50
CA PRO A 168 -4.28 14.00 8.34
C PRO A 168 -4.31 12.86 7.31
N TYR A 169 -4.48 13.21 6.04
CA TYR A 169 -4.39 12.27 4.93
C TYR A 169 -2.94 12.23 4.44
N LEU A 170 -2.35 11.03 4.34
CA LEU A 170 -0.97 10.85 3.86
C LEU A 170 -0.89 10.91 2.33
N PHE A 171 -1.98 10.56 1.64
CA PHE A 171 -2.03 10.54 0.18
C PHE A 171 -2.96 11.62 -0.35
N ARG A 172 -2.45 12.41 -1.29
CA ARG A 172 -3.13 13.52 -1.97
C ARG A 172 -4.09 12.96 -3.04
N GLN A 173 -5.07 12.16 -2.64
CA GLN A 173 -6.15 11.77 -3.54
C GLN A 173 -7.04 13.00 -3.77
N GLU A 174 -6.76 13.64 -4.92
CA GLU A 174 -7.61 14.49 -5.75
C GLU A 174 -8.47 15.56 -5.05
N SER A 175 -7.89 16.77 -5.01
CA SER A 175 -8.41 18.11 -5.40
C SER A 175 -9.84 18.59 -5.04
N ASN A 176 -10.77 17.76 -4.56
CA ASN A 176 -12.11 18.19 -4.16
C ASN A 176 -12.28 18.34 -2.65
N LEU A 177 -11.18 18.52 -1.91
CA LEU A 177 -11.20 18.91 -0.51
C LEU A 177 -11.65 20.38 -0.41
N LYS A 178 -12.95 20.64 -0.58
CA LYS A 178 -13.65 21.81 -0.04
C LYS A 178 -13.04 22.09 1.32
N HIS A 179 -12.38 23.24 1.47
CA HIS A 179 -11.60 23.64 2.64
C HIS A 179 -12.30 23.21 3.93
N LYS A 180 -11.90 22.04 4.46
CA LYS A 180 -12.55 21.48 5.63
C LYS A 180 -12.21 22.40 6.79
N THR A 181 -13.23 22.94 7.44
CA THR A 181 -13.08 23.62 8.72
C THR A 181 -12.36 22.68 9.69
N GLY A 182 -11.35 23.18 10.40
CA GLY A 182 -10.58 22.38 11.35
C GLY A 182 -9.06 22.48 11.22
N HIS A 183 -8.35 21.57 11.90
CA HIS A 183 -6.89 21.44 11.81
C HIS A 183 -6.46 19.96 11.75
N PRO A 184 -5.37 19.66 11.05
CA PRO A 184 -4.80 18.31 11.05
C PRO A 184 -4.21 18.06 12.44
N CYS A 185 -4.61 16.94 13.07
CA CYS A 185 -4.20 16.63 14.43
C CYS A 185 -3.72 15.18 14.52
N ILE A 186 -2.40 14.99 14.64
CA ILE A 186 -1.76 13.66 14.70
C ILE A 186 -2.23 12.89 15.94
N LEU A 187 -2.25 13.53 17.11
CA LEU A 187 -2.72 12.89 18.35
C LEU A 187 -4.21 12.50 18.29
N TYR A 188 -5.03 13.26 17.57
CA TYR A 188 -6.42 12.88 17.32
C TYR A 188 -6.51 11.65 16.40
N ALA A 189 -5.65 11.55 15.37
CA ALA A 189 -5.60 10.38 14.51
C ALA A 189 -5.22 9.11 15.29
N GLN A 190 -4.23 9.20 16.19
CA GLN A 190 -3.86 8.11 17.09
C GLN A 190 -5.02 7.70 18.01
N TYR A 191 -5.74 8.67 18.57
CA TYR A 191 -6.95 8.42 19.34
C TYR A 191 -8.01 7.67 18.52
N LEU A 192 -8.26 8.07 17.27
CA LEU A 192 -9.20 7.39 16.39
C LEU A 192 -8.78 5.95 16.10
N THR A 193 -7.49 5.70 15.83
CA THR A 193 -6.98 4.34 15.60
C THR A 193 -7.15 3.46 16.84
N LYS A 194 -6.86 3.97 18.03
CA LYS A 194 -7.06 3.25 19.28
C LYS A 194 -8.55 2.92 19.50
N LYS A 195 -9.42 3.90 19.29
CA LYS A 195 -10.86 3.72 19.41
C LYS A 195 -11.41 2.69 18.41
N ASP A 196 -10.98 2.75 17.15
CA ASP A 196 -11.38 1.78 16.12
C ASP A 196 -10.98 0.34 16.50
N LYS A 197 -9.79 0.19 17.10
CA LYS A 197 -9.34 -1.10 17.63
C LYS A 197 -10.24 -1.59 18.78
N GLU A 198 -10.52 -0.74 19.77
CA GLU A 198 -11.41 -1.07 20.90
C GLU A 198 -12.84 -1.41 20.43
N ASP A 199 -13.36 -0.69 19.43
CA ASP A 199 -14.69 -0.93 18.87
C ASP A 199 -14.73 -2.26 18.09
N LYS A 200 -13.66 -2.61 17.36
CA LYS A 200 -13.51 -3.92 16.70
C LYS A 200 -13.42 -5.07 17.72
N GLU A 201 -12.64 -4.91 18.78
CA GLU A 201 -12.53 -5.91 19.85
C GLU A 201 -13.90 -6.18 20.50
N LYS A 202 -14.67 -5.12 20.82
CA LYS A 202 -16.04 -5.25 21.32
C LYS A 202 -16.97 -5.94 20.33
N TYR A 203 -16.84 -5.61 19.04
CA TYR A 203 -17.62 -6.26 17.99
C TYR A 203 -17.33 -7.76 17.90
N HIS A 204 -16.05 -8.16 17.94
CA HIS A 204 -15.64 -9.56 17.98
C HIS A 204 -16.17 -10.30 19.22
N GLU A 205 -16.11 -9.67 20.40
CA GLU A 205 -16.66 -10.26 21.62
C GLU A 205 -18.18 -10.50 21.53
N VAL A 206 -18.93 -9.55 20.96
CA VAL A 206 -20.37 -9.71 20.70
C VAL A 206 -20.62 -10.85 19.71
N LEU A 207 -19.82 -10.93 18.64
CA LEU A 207 -19.94 -11.99 17.63
C LEU A 207 -19.69 -13.37 18.22
N ASP A 208 -18.64 -13.52 19.03
CA ASP A 208 -18.30 -14.77 19.72
C ASP A 208 -19.42 -15.21 20.68
N ASN A 209 -20.04 -14.26 21.38
CA ASN A 209 -21.16 -14.53 22.27
C ASN A 209 -22.41 -15.00 21.50
N ILE A 210 -22.66 -14.47 20.31
CA ILE A 210 -23.76 -14.92 19.43
C ILE A 210 -23.49 -16.33 18.89
N LEU A 211 -22.25 -16.61 18.46
CA LEU A 211 -21.85 -17.91 17.94
C LEU A 211 -21.87 -19.00 19.01
N LYS A 212 -21.41 -18.70 20.23
CA LYS A 212 -21.47 -19.64 21.37
C LYS A 212 -22.91 -19.96 21.77
N LYS A 213 -23.85 -19.01 21.71
CA LYS A 213 -25.27 -19.25 22.03
C LYS A 213 -25.98 -20.19 21.05
N LYS A 214 -25.57 -20.20 19.76
CA LYS A 214 -26.15 -21.12 18.75
C LYS A 214 -25.69 -22.57 18.89
N LYS A 215 -24.66 -22.87 19.69
CA LYS A 215 -24.21 -24.24 19.98
C LYS A 215 -25.04 -24.96 21.05
N LYS A 216 -26.13 -24.38 21.56
CA LYS A 216 -27.13 -25.17 22.30
C LYS A 216 -27.75 -26.16 21.32
N GLN A 217 -27.34 -27.42 21.46
CA GLN A 217 -27.72 -28.56 20.65
C GLN A 217 -29.22 -28.54 20.36
N ILE A 218 -29.58 -28.10 19.15
CA ILE A 218 -30.74 -28.67 18.49
C ILE A 218 -30.26 -30.07 18.15
N TYR A 219 -30.68 -31.07 18.93
CA TYR A 219 -30.63 -32.45 18.49
C TYR A 219 -31.53 -32.51 17.26
N VAL A 220 -30.94 -32.25 16.10
CA VAL A 220 -31.52 -32.67 14.83
C VAL A 220 -31.27 -34.16 14.83
N GLU A 221 -32.31 -34.95 15.13
CA GLU A 221 -32.28 -36.38 14.80
C GLU A 221 -31.81 -36.48 13.35
N GLU A 222 -30.64 -37.09 13.14
CA GLU A 222 -30.10 -37.28 11.81
C GLU A 222 -31.16 -38.01 10.99
N PRO A 223 -31.75 -37.38 9.95
CA PRO A 223 -32.55 -38.15 9.02
C PRO A 223 -31.60 -39.19 8.43
N VAL A 224 -31.93 -40.46 8.68
CA VAL A 224 -31.21 -41.62 8.12
C VAL A 224 -31.34 -41.53 6.62
N TYR A 225 -30.34 -40.93 5.96
CA TYR A 225 -30.28 -40.92 4.52
C TYR A 225 -29.84 -42.32 4.07
N PRO A 226 -30.59 -42.98 3.18
CA PRO A 226 -30.16 -44.24 2.60
C PRO A 226 -28.81 -44.02 1.90
N ILE A 227 -27.83 -44.86 2.25
CA ILE A 227 -26.53 -44.93 1.61
C ILE A 227 -26.77 -45.37 0.17
N ILE A 228 -26.82 -44.41 -0.75
CA ILE A 228 -26.81 -44.69 -2.18
C ILE A 228 -25.34 -44.91 -2.54
N GLU A 229 -24.95 -46.18 -2.69
CA GLU A 229 -23.67 -46.60 -3.30
C GLU A 229 -23.65 -46.18 -4.78
N ASN A 230 -23.41 -44.90 -5.04
CA ASN A 230 -23.11 -44.44 -6.38
C ASN A 230 -21.67 -44.82 -6.70
N LYS A 231 -21.51 -45.87 -7.50
CA LYS A 231 -20.30 -46.18 -8.26
C LYS A 231 -19.93 -44.97 -9.11
N ILE A 232 -19.02 -44.15 -8.61
CA ILE A 232 -18.39 -43.09 -9.40
C ILE A 232 -17.53 -43.80 -10.44
N LYS A 233 -18.04 -43.87 -11.67
CA LYS A 233 -17.21 -44.21 -12.83
C LYS A 233 -16.15 -43.11 -12.98
N PRO A 234 -14.90 -43.45 -13.33
CA PRO A 234 -13.88 -42.46 -13.64
C PRO A 234 -14.42 -41.59 -14.78
N LYS A 235 -14.48 -40.29 -14.53
CA LYS A 235 -14.87 -39.30 -15.54
C LYS A 235 -13.69 -39.21 -16.52
N GLU A 236 -13.95 -39.57 -17.77
CA GLU A 236 -13.03 -39.41 -18.89
C GLU A 236 -12.49 -37.98 -18.90
N GLU A 237 -11.17 -37.83 -19.04
CA GLU A 237 -10.48 -36.54 -19.12
C GLU A 237 -11.02 -35.74 -20.30
N GLU A 238 -11.87 -34.75 -20.01
CA GLU A 238 -12.31 -33.77 -20.98
C GLU A 238 -11.11 -32.92 -21.41
N ASN A 239 -10.94 -32.80 -22.72
CA ASN A 239 -9.85 -32.13 -23.40
C ASN A 239 -9.76 -30.64 -22.96
N PRO A 240 -8.64 -30.19 -22.36
CA PRO A 240 -8.47 -28.82 -21.87
C PRO A 240 -8.68 -27.72 -22.93
N GLU A 241 -8.53 -28.05 -24.21
CA GLU A 241 -8.70 -27.12 -25.34
C GLU A 241 -10.17 -26.74 -25.61
N GLU A 242 -11.13 -27.57 -25.16
CA GLU A 242 -12.57 -27.28 -25.32
C GLU A 242 -13.07 -26.35 -24.20
N LEU A 243 -12.53 -26.48 -22.98
CA LEU A 243 -12.86 -25.62 -21.84
C LEU A 243 -12.42 -24.16 -22.03
N LEU A 244 -11.33 -23.92 -22.77
CA LEU A 244 -10.84 -22.57 -23.07
C LEU A 244 -11.70 -21.82 -24.09
N LYS A 245 -12.44 -22.54 -24.96
CA LYS A 245 -13.33 -21.91 -25.96
C LYS A 245 -14.62 -21.39 -25.33
N GLU A 246 -15.14 -22.03 -24.29
CA GLU A 246 -16.32 -21.54 -23.57
C GLU A 246 -16.04 -20.27 -22.74
N ILE A 247 -14.79 -20.05 -22.31
CA ILE A 247 -14.44 -18.87 -21.49
C ILE A 247 -14.29 -17.59 -22.37
N GLU A 248 -13.97 -17.71 -23.65
CA GLU A 248 -13.82 -16.54 -24.54
C GLU A 248 -15.14 -15.93 -25.02
N GLU A 249 -16.26 -16.64 -24.92
CA GLU A 249 -17.57 -16.15 -25.36
C GLU A 249 -18.32 -15.31 -24.31
N ASP A 250 -17.90 -15.31 -23.05
CA ASP A 250 -18.57 -14.57 -21.97
C ASP A 250 -17.95 -13.17 -21.72
N LYS A 251 -17.62 -12.46 -22.81
CA LYS A 251 -17.25 -11.04 -22.73
C LYS A 251 -18.48 -10.23 -22.34
N PRO A 252 -18.47 -9.50 -21.20
CA PRO A 252 -19.61 -8.72 -20.76
C PRO A 252 -19.91 -7.64 -21.81
N LYS A 253 -21.06 -7.78 -22.48
CA LYS A 253 -21.60 -6.76 -23.38
C LYS A 253 -21.69 -5.45 -22.59
N LYS A 254 -20.82 -4.49 -22.91
CA LYS A 254 -20.83 -3.13 -22.34
C LYS A 254 -22.20 -2.53 -22.61
N SER A 255 -23.07 -2.56 -21.60
CA SER A 255 -24.38 -1.92 -21.68
C SER A 255 -24.16 -0.42 -21.90
N PRO A 256 -24.76 0.21 -22.92
CA PRO A 256 -24.68 1.65 -23.08
C PRO A 256 -25.25 2.30 -21.82
N PHE A 257 -24.44 3.10 -21.14
CA PHE A 257 -24.85 3.90 -19.99
C PHE A 257 -25.86 4.96 -20.48
N VAL A 258 -27.14 4.61 -20.52
CA VAL A 258 -28.23 5.55 -20.81
C VAL A 258 -28.43 6.41 -19.56
N ILE A 259 -27.74 7.54 -19.50
CA ILE A 259 -27.94 8.55 -18.45
C ILE A 259 -29.36 9.12 -18.65
N LYS A 260 -30.33 8.66 -17.85
CA LYS A 260 -31.69 9.22 -17.79
C LYS A 260 -31.65 10.62 -17.16
N ILE A 261 -31.28 11.63 -17.95
CA ILE A 261 -31.37 13.04 -17.53
C ILE A 261 -32.87 13.39 -17.43
N LYS A 262 -33.34 13.73 -16.22
CA LYS A 262 -34.74 14.13 -16.01
C LYS A 262 -35.02 15.42 -16.79
N LYS A 263 -36.09 15.50 -17.59
CA LYS A 263 -36.42 16.68 -18.43
C LYS A 263 -36.34 18.03 -17.69
N LYS A 264 -36.63 18.05 -16.37
CA LYS A 264 -36.55 19.26 -15.53
C LYS A 264 -35.11 19.79 -15.33
N THR A 265 -34.09 18.92 -15.29
CA THR A 265 -32.69 19.37 -15.13
C THR A 265 -32.13 19.93 -16.43
N PHE A 266 -32.59 19.45 -17.60
CA PHE A 266 -32.16 20.00 -18.89
C PHE A 266 -32.64 21.44 -19.09
N ILE A 267 -33.90 21.73 -18.76
CA ILE A 267 -34.48 23.09 -18.85
C ILE A 267 -33.71 24.07 -17.95
N LEU A 268 -33.32 23.65 -16.74
CA LEU A 268 -32.57 24.49 -15.82
C LEU A 268 -31.17 24.84 -16.36
N ILE A 269 -30.47 23.87 -16.96
CA ILE A 269 -29.14 24.08 -17.55
C ILE A 269 -29.23 25.08 -18.72
N VAL A 270 -30.23 24.93 -19.59
CA VAL A 270 -30.45 25.85 -20.72
C VAL A 270 -30.72 27.28 -20.22
N LEU A 271 -31.53 27.44 -19.17
CA LEU A 271 -31.78 28.75 -18.56
C LEU A 271 -30.51 29.41 -17.99
N ILE A 272 -29.65 28.64 -17.32
CA ILE A 272 -28.38 29.14 -16.77
C ILE A 272 -27.45 29.63 -17.89
N ILE A 273 -27.35 28.88 -18.99
CA ILE A 273 -26.53 29.27 -20.15
C ILE A 273 -27.04 30.58 -20.77
N LEU A 274 -28.36 30.74 -20.87
CA LEU A 274 -28.98 31.95 -21.42
C LEU A 274 -28.70 33.18 -20.54
N ILE A 275 -28.76 33.04 -19.22
CA ILE A 275 -28.41 34.12 -18.27
C ILE A 275 -26.93 34.51 -18.41
N ILE A 276 -26.02 33.53 -18.53
CA ILE A 276 -24.59 33.78 -18.71
C ILE A 276 -24.35 34.54 -20.02
N LEU A 277 -25.02 34.17 -21.12
CA LEU A 277 -24.90 34.87 -22.40
C LEU A 277 -25.39 36.32 -22.33
N ILE A 278 -26.51 36.58 -21.65
CA ILE A 278 -27.02 37.94 -21.45
C ILE A 278 -26.03 38.79 -20.65
N PHE A 279 -25.48 38.25 -19.56
CA PHE A 279 -24.44 38.93 -18.78
C PHE A 279 -23.19 39.21 -19.60
N TRP A 280 -22.76 38.25 -20.44
CA TRP A 280 -21.59 38.41 -21.29
C TRP A 280 -21.81 39.51 -22.34
N ILE A 281 -22.98 39.56 -22.98
CA ILE A 281 -23.34 40.62 -23.95
C ILE A 281 -23.40 41.99 -23.26
N ALA A 282 -24.00 42.08 -22.07
CA ALA A 282 -24.06 43.33 -21.31
C ALA A 282 -22.66 43.82 -20.92
N PHE A 283 -21.80 42.91 -20.44
CA PHE A 283 -20.42 43.20 -20.10
C PHE A 283 -19.60 43.65 -21.32
N TYR A 284 -19.83 43.01 -22.48
CA TYR A 284 -19.15 43.39 -23.72
C TYR A 284 -19.57 44.78 -24.20
N ARG A 285 -20.87 45.11 -24.09
CA ARG A 285 -21.37 46.46 -24.44
C ARG A 285 -20.86 47.55 -23.51
N CYS A 286 -20.70 47.29 -22.21
CA CYS A 286 -20.16 48.28 -21.27
C CYS A 286 -18.66 48.55 -21.43
N ASN A 287 -17.88 47.62 -22.00
CA ASN A 287 -16.44 47.84 -22.19
C ASN A 287 -16.08 48.46 -23.55
N TYR A 288 -17.00 48.50 -24.51
CA TYR A 288 -16.75 48.97 -25.88
C TYR A 288 -17.52 50.26 -26.26
N LEU A 289 -18.21 50.88 -25.30
CA LEU A 289 -18.83 52.21 -25.40
C LEU A 289 -18.12 53.16 -24.43
#